data_AF-A0A7Y1XMU7-F1
#
_entry.id   AF-A0A7Y1XMU7-F1
#
_cell.length_a   1.000
_cell.length_b   1.000
_cell.length_c   1.000
_cell.angle_alpha   90.00
_cell.angle_beta   90.00
_cell.angle_gamma   90.00
#
_symmetry.space_group_name_H-M   'P 1'
#
loop_
_entity.id
_entity.type
_entity.pdbx_description
1 polymer ?
#
loop_
_entity_poly.entity_id
_entity_poly.type
_entity_poly.pdbx_seq_one_letter_code
_entity_poly.pdbx_strand_id
1 'polypeptide(L)'
;MVKRKTTRKFRKLHRYLGLLLGIQFLMWTVSGIYFSWTDLDEIHGDHFRKENHTPVAFDQLVNPVSSGDIKGVSSLELREIGGRPYYWINDSYLVDAETGDKKGKVTQEEALQIA
;
A
#
# COMPACT_ATOMS: atom_id res chain seq x y z
N MET A 1 -28.39 28.17 39.79
CA MET A 1 -29.54 27.33 39.37
C MET A 1 -29.80 27.52 37.88
N VAL A 2 -29.64 26.49 37.06
CA VAL A 2 -29.96 26.56 35.62
C VAL A 2 -31.48 26.68 35.45
N LYS A 3 -31.94 27.62 34.61
CA LYS A 3 -33.38 27.82 34.35
C LYS A 3 -34.00 26.52 33.82
N ARG A 4 -35.15 26.12 34.40
CA ARG A 4 -35.87 24.86 34.09
C ARG A 4 -36.13 24.65 32.58
N LYS A 5 -36.34 25.74 31.82
CA LYS A 5 -36.49 25.70 30.34
C LYS A 5 -35.21 25.22 29.64
N THR A 6 -34.05 25.67 30.11
CA THR A 6 -32.73 25.30 29.57
C THR A 6 -32.44 23.82 29.80
N THR A 7 -32.69 23.31 31.02
CA THR A 7 -32.54 21.88 31.35
C THR A 7 -33.42 20.99 30.46
N ARG A 8 -34.66 21.41 30.16
CA ARG A 8 -35.54 20.69 29.24
C ARG A 8 -35.00 20.65 27.81
N LYS A 9 -34.43 21.76 27.32
CA LYS A 9 -33.79 21.81 25.99
C LYS A 9 -32.58 20.88 25.90
N PHE A 10 -31.70 20.88 26.91
CA PHE A 10 -30.54 19.99 26.94
C PHE A 10 -30.94 18.50 26.95
N ARG A 11 -31.96 18.11 27.71
CA ARG A 11 -32.48 16.73 27.68
C ARG A 11 -33.00 16.34 26.31
N LYS A 12 -33.71 17.25 25.64
CA LYS A 12 -34.22 17.04 24.28
C LYS A 12 -33.04 16.87 23.31
N LEU A 13 -32.09 17.80 23.34
CA LEU A 13 -30.88 17.77 22.49
C LEU A 13 -30.05 16.50 22.70
N HIS A 14 -29.76 16.12 23.95
CA HIS A 14 -28.99 14.93 24.26
C HIS A 14 -29.68 13.65 23.75
N ARG A 15 -31.01 13.56 23.85
CA ARG A 15 -31.77 12.42 23.29
C ARG A 15 -31.61 12.31 21.77
N TYR A 16 -31.72 13.43 21.05
CA TYR A 16 -31.60 13.42 19.59
C TYR A 16 -30.15 13.25 19.11
N LEU A 17 -29.18 13.87 19.78
CA LEU A 17 -27.75 13.66 19.49
C LEU A 17 -27.33 12.22 19.77
N GLY A 18 -27.76 11.64 20.90
CA GLY A 18 -27.49 10.25 21.22
C GLY A 18 -28.05 9.29 20.17
N LEU A 19 -29.26 9.55 19.67
CA LEU A 19 -29.85 8.76 18.58
C LEU A 19 -29.05 8.90 17.27
N LEU A 20 -28.72 10.13 16.89
CA LEU A 20 -27.95 10.40 15.66
C LEU A 20 -26.58 9.73 15.70
N LEU A 21 -25.83 9.92 16.80
CA LEU A 21 -24.52 9.31 16.98
C LEU A 21 -24.62 7.79 17.13
N GLY A 22 -25.65 7.27 17.78
CA GLY A 22 -25.89 5.83 17.89
C GLY A 22 -26.09 5.18 16.52
N ILE A 23 -26.87 5.81 15.63
CA ILE A 23 -27.04 5.34 14.25
C ILE A 23 -25.72 5.42 13.48
N GLN A 24 -24.96 6.51 13.65
CA GLN A 24 -23.63 6.64 13.04
C GLN A 24 -22.69 5.50 13.48
N PHE A 25 -22.64 5.21 14.78
CA PHE A 25 -21.83 4.12 15.31
C PHE A 25 -22.32 2.76 14.82
N LEU A 26 -23.63 2.54 14.72
CA LEU A 26 -24.18 1.31 14.13
C LEU A 26 -23.74 1.12 12.68
N MET A 27 -23.87 2.16 11.85
CA MET A 27 -23.39 2.11 10.46
C MET A 27 -21.88 1.85 10.39
N TRP A 28 -21.11 2.51 11.27
CA TRP A 28 -19.66 2.31 11.36
C TRP A 28 -19.30 0.87 11.77
N THR A 29 -19.98 0.31 12.77
CA THR A 29 -19.75 -1.07 13.21
C THR A 29 -20.14 -2.08 12.13
N VAL A 30 -21.29 -1.91 11.48
CA VAL A 30 -21.71 -2.78 10.37
C VAL A 30 -20.72 -2.71 9.21
N SER A 31 -20.22 -1.52 8.88
CA SER A 31 -19.17 -1.36 7.87
C SER A 31 -17.89 -2.10 8.25
N GLY A 32 -17.44 -2.00 9.51
CA GLY A 32 -16.27 -2.73 9.99
C GLY A 32 -16.45 -4.25 9.93
N ILE A 33 -17.62 -4.76 10.31
CA ILE A 33 -17.96 -6.19 10.20
C ILE A 33 -17.99 -6.62 8.73
N TYR A 34 -18.59 -5.83 7.85
CA TYR A 34 -18.62 -6.09 6.42
C TYR A 34 -17.20 -6.23 5.84
N PHE A 35 -16.30 -5.30 6.16
CA PHE A 35 -14.90 -5.37 5.72
C PHE A 35 -14.11 -6.51 6.38
N SER A 36 -14.48 -6.92 7.61
CA SER A 36 -13.85 -8.04 8.29
C SER A 36 -14.32 -9.41 7.78
N TRP A 37 -15.53 -9.49 7.24
CA TRP A 37 -16.06 -10.72 6.65
C TRP A 37 -15.65 -10.83 5.18
N THR A 38 -15.68 -9.72 4.43
CA THR A 38 -15.32 -9.74 3.01
C THR A 38 -13.87 -10.18 2.84
N ASP A 39 -13.66 -11.19 2.00
CA ASP A 39 -12.32 -11.70 1.70
C ASP A 39 -11.46 -10.56 1.15
N LEU A 40 -10.40 -10.22 1.90
CA LEU A 40 -9.46 -9.17 1.52
C LEU A 40 -8.70 -9.53 0.23
N ASP A 41 -8.62 -10.81 -0.09
CA ASP A 41 -7.89 -11.33 -1.25
C ASP A 41 -8.52 -10.86 -2.59
N GLU A 42 -9.84 -10.62 -2.62
CA GLU A 42 -10.53 -10.13 -3.83
C GLU A 42 -10.30 -8.62 -4.06
N ILE A 43 -9.94 -7.86 -3.01
CA ILE A 43 -9.84 -6.39 -3.04
C ILE A 43 -8.39 -5.91 -3.19
N HIS A 44 -7.39 -6.71 -2.77
CA HIS A 44 -5.97 -6.34 -2.88
C HIS A 44 -5.44 -6.30 -4.31
N GLY A 45 -6.23 -6.77 -5.29
CA GLY A 45 -5.78 -6.84 -6.66
C GLY A 45 -4.73 -7.93 -6.87
N ASP A 46 -4.70 -8.94 -6.02
CA ASP A 46 -3.88 -10.14 -6.24
C ASP A 46 -4.29 -10.86 -7.53
N HIS A 47 -5.56 -10.71 -7.96
CA HIS A 47 -6.01 -11.08 -9.30
C HIS A 47 -5.41 -10.24 -10.44
N PHE A 48 -4.96 -9.01 -10.19
CA PHE A 48 -4.20 -8.21 -11.17
C PHE A 48 -2.72 -8.59 -11.19
N ARG A 49 -2.15 -9.01 -10.04
CA ARG A 49 -0.85 -9.69 -10.02
C ARG A 49 -0.97 -10.93 -10.89
N LYS A 50 -0.31 -10.90 -12.06
CA LYS A 50 -0.20 -12.05 -12.95
C LYS A 50 0.51 -13.19 -12.20
N GLU A 51 -0.25 -14.06 -11.55
CA GLU A 51 0.26 -15.27 -10.85
C GLU A 51 1.05 -16.19 -11.79
N ASN A 52 0.88 -16.02 -13.11
CA ASN A 52 1.59 -16.77 -14.15
C ASN A 52 2.87 -16.08 -14.64
N HIS A 53 3.53 -15.25 -13.84
CA HIS A 53 4.86 -14.76 -14.19
C HIS A 53 5.90 -15.79 -13.76
N THR A 54 6.23 -16.71 -14.66
CA THR A 54 7.39 -17.59 -14.50
C THR A 54 8.64 -16.71 -14.37
N PRO A 55 9.43 -16.83 -13.28
CA PRO A 55 10.64 -16.02 -13.11
C PRO A 55 11.56 -16.20 -14.31
N VAL A 56 11.82 -15.11 -15.05
CA VAL A 56 12.81 -15.12 -16.12
C VAL A 56 14.18 -15.26 -15.48
N ALA A 57 14.95 -16.26 -15.91
CA ALA A 57 16.34 -16.39 -15.51
C ALA A 57 17.18 -15.36 -16.28
N PHE A 58 18.06 -14.64 -15.58
CA PHE A 58 18.96 -13.64 -16.17
C PHE A 58 20.41 -14.09 -15.97
N ASP A 59 21.15 -14.24 -17.05
CA ASP A 59 22.51 -14.83 -17.04
C ASP A 59 23.64 -13.80 -16.94
N GLN A 60 23.39 -12.53 -17.30
CA GLN A 60 24.43 -11.49 -17.44
C GLN A 60 24.26 -10.35 -16.44
N LEU A 61 24.19 -10.71 -15.15
CA LEU A 61 24.01 -9.71 -14.09
C LEU A 61 25.36 -9.12 -13.65
N VAL A 62 25.45 -7.79 -13.59
CA VAL A 62 26.65 -7.07 -13.11
C VAL A 62 26.66 -6.93 -11.59
N ASN A 63 27.81 -6.56 -11.02
CA ASN A 63 27.91 -6.41 -9.58
C ASN A 63 27.07 -5.21 -9.08
N PRO A 64 26.12 -5.42 -8.14
CA PRO A 64 25.21 -4.37 -7.66
C PRO A 64 25.89 -3.25 -6.85
N VAL A 65 27.13 -3.48 -6.39
CA VAL A 65 27.86 -2.58 -5.47
C VAL A 65 28.96 -1.80 -6.21
N SER A 66 29.15 -2.03 -7.52
CA SER A 66 30.17 -1.30 -8.30
C SER A 66 29.79 0.15 -8.58
N SER A 67 28.51 0.52 -8.52
CA SER A 67 28.08 1.90 -8.56
C SER A 67 28.45 2.56 -7.22
N GLY A 68 29.61 3.21 -7.16
CA GLY A 68 30.29 3.70 -5.93
C GLY A 68 29.50 4.63 -4.99
N ASP A 69 28.22 4.87 -5.27
CA ASP A 69 27.28 5.63 -4.46
C ASP A 69 26.60 4.78 -3.35
N ILE A 70 26.65 3.45 -3.42
CA ILE A 70 25.98 2.57 -2.45
C ILE A 70 26.96 2.16 -1.34
N LYS A 71 26.85 2.81 -0.17
CA LYS A 71 27.65 2.50 1.01
C LYS A 71 26.92 1.49 1.90
N GLY A 72 27.33 0.23 1.80
CA GLY A 72 26.80 -0.86 2.62
C GLY A 72 25.45 -1.39 2.10
N VAL A 73 25.33 -2.71 2.03
CA VAL A 73 24.13 -3.41 1.56
C VAL A 73 23.56 -4.21 2.73
N SER A 74 22.36 -3.84 3.19
CA SER A 74 21.61 -4.55 4.21
C SER A 74 20.51 -5.44 3.62
N SER A 75 19.96 -5.08 2.46
CA SER A 75 19.01 -5.88 1.70
C SER A 75 19.33 -5.81 0.21
N LEU A 76 19.18 -6.93 -0.50
CA LEU A 76 19.39 -7.06 -1.93
C LEU A 76 18.35 -8.02 -2.50
N GLU A 77 17.49 -7.52 -3.37
CA GLU A 77 16.49 -8.32 -4.09
C GLU A 77 16.64 -8.13 -5.60
N LEU A 78 16.43 -9.19 -6.37
CA LEU A 78 16.34 -9.11 -7.82
C LEU A 78 14.86 -8.98 -8.21
N ARG A 79 14.51 -7.91 -8.93
CA ARG A 79 13.15 -7.62 -9.39
C ARG A 79 13.13 -7.47 -10.90
N GLU A 80 12.08 -7.95 -11.55
CA GLU A 80 11.84 -7.72 -12.97
C GLU A 80 10.90 -6.54 -13.16
N ILE A 81 11.28 -5.58 -14.00
CA ILE A 81 10.42 -4.45 -14.38
C ILE A 81 10.44 -4.36 -15.91
N GLY A 82 9.30 -4.62 -16.54
CA GLY A 82 9.17 -4.55 -18.00
C GLY A 82 10.11 -5.49 -18.76
N GLY A 83 10.33 -6.71 -18.24
CA GLY A 83 11.22 -7.70 -18.83
C GLY A 83 12.72 -7.47 -18.59
N ARG A 84 13.09 -6.46 -17.79
CA ARG A 84 14.48 -6.16 -17.45
C ARG A 84 14.77 -6.41 -15.97
N PRO A 85 15.95 -6.92 -15.63
CA PRO A 85 16.33 -7.19 -14.25
C PRO A 85 16.84 -5.93 -13.56
N TYR A 86 16.39 -5.71 -12.32
CA TYR A 86 16.81 -4.62 -11.45
C TYR A 86 17.16 -5.14 -10.06
N TYR A 87 18.22 -4.60 -9.48
CA TYR A 87 18.53 -4.76 -8.07
C TYR A 87 17.78 -3.73 -7.24
N TRP A 88 17.05 -4.22 -6.25
CA TRP A 88 16.43 -3.42 -5.20
C TRP A 88 17.28 -3.52 -3.94
N ILE A 89 17.93 -2.41 -3.58
CA ILE A 89 18.95 -2.34 -2.53
C ILE A 89 18.49 -1.43 -1.40
N ASN A 90 18.61 -1.88 -0.16
CA ASN A 90 18.28 -1.12 1.06
C ASN A 90 16.90 -0.46 1.01
N ASP A 91 15.94 -1.13 0.36
CA ASP A 91 14.57 -0.66 0.19
C ASP A 91 14.41 0.75 -0.40
N SER A 92 15.40 1.21 -1.16
CA SER A 92 15.47 2.61 -1.61
C SER A 92 16.15 2.81 -2.95
N TYR A 93 17.10 1.95 -3.33
CA TYR A 93 17.85 2.10 -4.57
C TYR A 93 17.44 1.03 -5.57
N LEU A 94 17.05 1.49 -6.76
CA LEU A 94 16.82 0.64 -7.92
C LEU A 94 18.02 0.77 -8.86
N VAL A 95 18.73 -0.32 -9.12
CA VAL A 95 19.91 -0.35 -9.98
C VAL A 95 19.67 -1.33 -11.11
N ASP A 96 19.93 -0.93 -12.34
CA ASP A 96 19.83 -1.83 -13.49
C ASP A 96 20.82 -2.98 -13.33
N ALA A 97 20.33 -4.22 -13.36
CA ALA A 97 21.16 -5.38 -13.06
C ALA A 97 22.03 -5.81 -14.24
N GLU A 98 21.84 -5.25 -15.44
CA GLU A 98 22.68 -5.49 -16.62
C GLU A 98 23.73 -4.39 -16.79
N THR A 99 23.41 -3.13 -16.50
CA THR A 99 24.36 -2.01 -16.68
C THR A 99 25.02 -1.54 -15.39
N GLY A 100 24.38 -1.77 -14.24
CA GLY A 100 24.84 -1.25 -12.95
C GLY A 100 24.47 0.22 -12.74
N ASP A 101 23.68 0.81 -13.64
CA ASP A 101 23.27 2.20 -13.52
C ASP A 101 22.14 2.34 -12.51
N LYS A 102 22.28 3.33 -11.63
CA LYS A 102 21.21 3.69 -10.70
C LYS A 102 20.05 4.30 -11.47
N LYS A 103 18.91 3.62 -11.43
CA LYS A 103 17.65 4.13 -11.94
C LYS A 103 17.03 5.07 -10.91
N GLY A 104 16.45 6.15 -11.40
CA GLY A 104 15.68 7.09 -10.59
C GLY A 104 14.33 6.49 -10.19
N LYS A 105 13.25 7.22 -10.49
CA LYS A 105 11.89 6.74 -10.25
C LYS A 105 11.43 5.84 -11.40
N VAL A 106 10.64 4.82 -11.07
CA VAL A 106 9.89 4.03 -12.05
C VAL A 106 8.93 4.95 -12.80
N THR A 107 8.85 4.83 -14.12
CA THR A 107 7.93 5.66 -14.93
C THR A 107 6.49 5.15 -14.83
N GLN A 108 5.52 5.98 -15.21
CA GLN A 108 4.11 5.56 -15.23
C GLN A 108 3.88 4.35 -16.16
N GLU A 109 4.58 4.32 -17.30
CA GLU A 109 4.50 3.24 -18.28
C GLU A 109 5.03 1.91 -17.72
N GLU A 110 6.12 1.96 -16.95
CA GLU A 110 6.69 0.79 -16.27
C GLU A 110 5.81 0.31 -15.11
N ALA A 111 5.21 1.25 -14.37
CA ALA A 111 4.26 0.91 -13.30
C ALA A 111 3.03 0.17 -13.85
N LEU A 112 2.55 0.54 -15.04
CA LEU A 112 1.46 -0.16 -15.74
C LEU A 112 1.84 -1.57 -16.23
N GLN A 113 3.12 -1.90 -16.34
CA GLN A 113 3.59 -3.24 -16.72
C GLN A 113 3.75 -4.17 -15.52
N ILE A 114 3.90 -3.61 -14.32
CA ILE A 114 4.00 -4.33 -13.04
C ILE A 114 2.61 -4.63 -12.45
N ALA A 115 1.62 -3.75 -12.70
CA ALA A 115 0.23 -3.91 -12.30
C ALA A 115 -0.51 -5.00 -13.09
#